data_AF-A0A4U9HS06-F1
#
_entry.id   AF-A0A4U9HS06-F1
#
_cell.length_a   1.000
_cell.length_b   1.000
_cell.length_c   1.000
_cell.angle_alpha   90.00
_cell.angle_beta   90.00
_cell.angle_gamma   90.00
#
_symmetry.space_group_name_H-M   'P 1'
#
loop_
_entity.id
_entity.type
_entity.pdbx_description
1 polymer ?
#
loop_
_entity_poly.entity_id
_entity_poly.type
_entity_poly.pdbx_seq_one_letter_code
_entity_poly.pdbx_strand_id
1 'polypeptide(L)'
;MEKSHRTLPLVLIGGTLCNARLWQPVLDQLNVSAAICPELTTDTSAVQASQRLLANLPPRFLLAGFSLGAIVALQMAADAPGRIAGLALLSVNPLADRPENTAPPA
;
A
#
# COMPACT_ATOMS: atom_id res chain seq x y z
N MET A 1 -18.59 3.87 29.39
CA MET A 1 -18.92 4.55 28.12
C MET A 1 -17.80 4.20 27.15
N GLU A 2 -17.94 3.09 26.45
CA GLU A 2 -16.94 2.58 25.52
C GLU A 2 -16.87 3.55 24.33
N LYS A 3 -15.72 4.17 24.09
CA LYS A 3 -15.52 4.92 22.87
C LYS A 3 -15.60 3.90 21.73
N SER A 4 -16.68 3.92 20.97
CA SER A 4 -16.75 3.23 19.68
C SER A 4 -15.71 3.85 18.75
N HIS A 5 -14.45 3.42 18.90
CA HIS A 5 -13.41 3.68 17.92
C HIS A 5 -13.89 3.02 16.65
N ARG A 6 -14.28 3.82 15.66
CA ARG A 6 -14.62 3.32 14.33
C ARG A 6 -13.33 2.77 13.73
N THR A 7 -13.04 1.49 13.96
CA THR A 7 -11.80 0.86 13.57
C THR A 7 -11.82 0.66 12.06
N LEU A 8 -11.05 1.47 11.35
CA LEU A 8 -10.87 1.31 9.91
C LEU A 8 -9.92 0.12 9.66
N PRO A 9 -10.16 -0.68 8.61
CA PRO A 9 -9.25 -1.76 8.26
C PRO A 9 -7.90 -1.21 7.82
N LEU A 10 -6.82 -1.92 8.17
CA LEU A 10 -5.46 -1.61 7.74
C LEU A 10 -5.13 -2.42 6.49
N VAL A 11 -4.79 -1.73 5.40
CA VAL A 11 -4.34 -2.33 4.14
C VAL A 11 -2.82 -2.21 4.05
N LEU A 12 -2.15 -3.34 3.80
CA LEU A 12 -0.70 -3.48 3.81
C LEU A 12 -0.21 -4.06 2.48
N ILE A 13 0.41 -3.23 1.63
CA ILE A 13 0.85 -3.62 0.29
C ILE A 13 2.36 -3.84 0.28
N GLY A 14 2.76 -5.10 0.07
CA GLY A 14 4.17 -5.49 0.01
C GLY A 14 4.89 -5.06 -1.28
N GLY A 15 6.21 -5.22 -1.29
CA GLY A 15 7.05 -4.97 -2.45
C GLY A 15 7.07 -6.13 -3.46
N THR A 16 7.94 -6.03 -4.46
CA THR A 16 8.15 -7.09 -5.47
C THR A 16 8.53 -8.42 -4.78
N LEU A 17 7.98 -9.54 -5.27
CA LEU A 17 8.19 -10.89 -4.71
C LEU A 17 7.78 -11.07 -3.24
N CYS A 18 7.07 -10.11 -2.64
CA CYS A 18 6.55 -10.23 -1.28
C CYS A 18 5.13 -10.81 -1.27
N ASN A 19 4.77 -11.41 -0.14
CA ASN A 19 3.40 -11.83 0.17
C ASN A 19 3.01 -11.34 1.57
N ALA A 20 1.82 -11.74 2.04
CA ALA A 20 1.29 -11.34 3.34
C ALA A 20 2.23 -11.63 4.54
N ARG A 21 3.11 -12.66 4.44
CA ARG A 21 4.05 -13.03 5.53
C ARG A 21 5.01 -11.89 5.88
N LEU A 22 5.35 -11.02 4.93
CA LEU A 22 6.18 -9.83 5.17
C LEU A 22 5.65 -9.02 6.36
N TRP A 23 4.33 -8.92 6.49
CA TRP A 23 3.68 -8.06 7.46
C TRP A 23 3.43 -8.70 8.82
N GLN A 24 3.64 -10.02 8.96
CA GLN A 24 3.32 -10.73 10.20
C GLN A 24 3.99 -10.11 11.44
N PRO A 25 5.31 -9.80 11.43
CA PRO A 25 5.95 -9.19 12.60
C PRO A 25 5.40 -7.80 12.96
N VAL A 26 4.85 -7.07 11.98
CA VAL A 26 4.20 -5.77 12.20
C VAL A 26 2.81 -5.99 12.79
N LEU A 27 2.04 -6.93 12.22
CA LEU A 27 0.70 -7.26 12.70
C LEU A 27 0.70 -7.82 14.13
N ASP A 28 1.71 -8.62 14.49
CA ASP A 28 1.86 -9.18 15.85
C ASP A 28 2.04 -8.08 16.92
N GLN A 29 2.54 -6.91 16.53
CA GLN A 29 2.78 -5.76 17.41
C GLN A 29 1.65 -4.72 17.36
N LEU A 30 0.76 -4.80 16.39
CA LEU A 30 -0.33 -3.85 16.20
C LEU A 30 -1.65 -4.42 16.70
N ASN A 31 -2.35 -3.66 17.54
CA ASN A 31 -3.72 -4.00 17.92
C ASN A 31 -4.73 -3.50 16.86
N VAL A 32 -4.74 -4.16 15.70
CA VAL A 32 -5.68 -3.85 14.60
C VAL A 32 -6.83 -4.85 14.56
N SER A 33 -8.06 -4.35 14.40
CA SER A 33 -9.26 -5.20 14.34
C SER A 33 -9.42 -5.93 13.02
N ALA A 34 -8.83 -5.42 11.93
CA ALA A 34 -8.89 -6.00 10.60
C ALA A 34 -7.66 -5.56 9.79
N ALA A 35 -6.98 -6.53 9.18
CA ALA A 35 -5.87 -6.30 8.27
C ALA A 35 -6.10 -7.01 6.93
N ILE A 36 -5.75 -6.34 5.83
CA ILE A 36 -5.83 -6.88 4.48
C ILE A 36 -4.44 -6.72 3.84
N CYS A 37 -3.83 -7.82 3.43
CA CYS A 37 -2.49 -7.82 2.84
C CYS A 37 -2.55 -8.29 1.37
N PRO A 38 -3.00 -7.44 0.43
CA PRO A 38 -3.10 -7.83 -0.96
C PRO A 38 -1.71 -8.00 -1.59
N GLU A 39 -1.61 -8.97 -2.49
CA GLU A 39 -0.40 -9.22 -3.27
C GLU A 39 -0.48 -8.52 -4.64
N LEU A 40 0.69 -8.11 -5.14
CA LEU A 40 0.87 -7.50 -6.46
C LEU A 40 1.36 -8.58 -7.42
N THR A 41 0.44 -9.33 -8.04
CA THR A 41 0.76 -10.55 -8.79
C THR A 41 0.64 -10.40 -10.31
N THR A 42 -0.42 -9.76 -10.78
CA THR A 42 -0.77 -9.71 -12.22
C THR A 42 -0.71 -8.32 -12.83
N ASP A 43 -0.45 -7.29 -12.00
CA ASP A 43 -0.50 -5.91 -12.44
C ASP A 43 0.80 -5.53 -13.15
N THR A 44 0.68 -4.91 -14.31
CA THR A 44 1.79 -4.45 -15.13
C THR A 44 2.19 -2.99 -14.84
N SER A 45 1.41 -2.29 -14.02
CA SER A 45 1.66 -0.90 -13.63
C SER A 45 1.01 -0.57 -12.29
N ALA A 46 1.48 0.50 -11.64
CA ALA A 46 0.88 1.02 -10.41
C ALA A 46 -0.57 1.47 -10.61
N VAL A 47 -0.91 2.01 -11.78
CA VAL A 47 -2.27 2.41 -12.16
C VAL A 47 -3.20 1.20 -12.19
N GLN A 48 -2.78 0.11 -12.86
CA GLN A 48 -3.57 -1.11 -12.94
C GLN A 48 -3.78 -1.73 -11.55
N ALA A 49 -2.71 -1.79 -10.74
CA ALA A 49 -2.80 -2.26 -9.37
C ALA A 49 -3.76 -1.41 -8.52
N SER A 50 -3.65 -0.08 -8.60
CA SER A 50 -4.53 0.85 -7.88
C SER A 50 -6.00 0.63 -8.22
N GLN A 51 -6.35 0.57 -9.50
CA GLN A 51 -7.73 0.33 -9.95
C GLN A 51 -8.27 -1.01 -9.46
N ARG A 52 -7.50 -2.10 -9.62
CA ARG A 52 -7.88 -3.43 -9.15
C ARG A 52 -8.10 -3.45 -7.65
N LEU A 53 -7.21 -2.86 -6.87
CA LEU A 53 -7.31 -2.84 -5.41
C LEU A 53 -8.48 -1.97 -4.93
N LEU A 54 -8.66 -0.76 -5.47
CA LEU A 54 -9.74 0.15 -5.07
C LEU A 54 -11.15 -0.41 -5.34
N ALA A 55 -11.28 -1.27 -6.36
CA ALA A 55 -12.52 -1.98 -6.68
C ALA A 55 -12.87 -3.08 -5.67
N ASN A 56 -11.88 -3.67 -5.00
CA ASN A 56 -12.08 -4.81 -4.09
C ASN A 56 -11.92 -4.44 -2.60
N LEU A 57 -11.31 -3.30 -2.29
CA LEU A 57 -11.06 -2.85 -0.93
C LEU A 57 -12.27 -2.13 -0.31
N PRO A 58 -12.37 -2.08 1.04
CA PRO A 58 -13.41 -1.35 1.76
C PRO A 58 -13.50 0.13 1.35
N PRO A 59 -14.67 0.79 1.50
CA PRO A 59 -14.88 2.17 1.06
C PRO A 59 -13.99 3.20 1.78
N ARG A 60 -13.43 2.89 2.95
CA ARG A 60 -12.44 3.75 3.60
C ARG A 60 -11.51 2.91 4.47
N PHE A 61 -10.21 3.16 4.42
CA PHE A 61 -9.19 2.33 5.10
C PHE A 61 -7.92 3.12 5.43
N LEU A 62 -7.08 2.55 6.30
CA LEU A 62 -5.70 2.99 6.52
C LEU A 62 -4.80 2.23 5.52
N LEU A 63 -3.81 2.91 4.93
CA LEU A 63 -2.94 2.32 3.92
C LEU A 63 -1.47 2.42 4.30
N ALA A 64 -0.75 1.31 4.21
CA ALA A 64 0.69 1.26 4.30
C ALA A 64 1.27 0.49 3.10
N GLY A 65 2.33 1.02 2.51
CA GLY A 65 3.02 0.40 1.38
C GLY A 65 4.52 0.33 1.59
N PHE A 66 5.14 -0.75 1.11
CA PHE A 66 6.59 -0.97 1.12
C PHE A 66 7.14 -1.14 -0.30
N SER A 67 8.21 -0.42 -0.65
CA SER A 67 8.89 -0.53 -1.96
C SER A 67 7.89 -0.36 -3.13
N LEU A 68 7.73 -1.34 -4.02
CA LEU A 68 6.71 -1.31 -5.09
C LEU A 68 5.29 -1.05 -4.52
N GLY A 69 4.96 -1.64 -3.38
CA GLY A 69 3.66 -1.41 -2.71
C GLY A 69 3.48 0.04 -2.25
N ALA A 70 4.56 0.76 -1.95
CA ALA A 70 4.50 2.18 -1.62
C ALA A 70 4.24 3.04 -2.87
N ILE A 71 4.77 2.66 -4.04
CA ILE A 71 4.46 3.30 -5.33
C ILE A 71 2.97 3.12 -5.66
N VAL A 72 2.45 1.90 -5.48
CA VAL A 72 1.01 1.62 -5.63
C VAL A 72 0.18 2.42 -4.63
N ALA A 73 0.62 2.53 -3.38
CA ALA A 73 -0.08 3.30 -2.35
C ALA A 73 -0.16 4.80 -2.68
N LEU A 74 0.91 5.37 -3.26
CA LEU A 74 0.92 6.74 -3.78
C LEU A 74 -0.08 6.90 -4.93
N GLN A 75 -0.12 5.96 -5.88
CA GLN A 75 -1.10 5.98 -6.97
C GLN A 75 -2.53 5.91 -6.43
N MET A 76 -2.82 5.04 -5.46
CA MET A 76 -4.14 4.94 -4.83
C MET A 76 -4.54 6.24 -4.11
N ALA A 77 -3.58 6.93 -3.50
CA ALA A 77 -3.81 8.23 -2.87
C ALA A 77 -4.11 9.33 -3.90
N ALA A 78 -3.51 9.27 -5.08
CA ALA A 78 -3.83 10.17 -6.19
C ALA A 78 -5.20 9.86 -6.81
N ASP A 79 -5.50 8.59 -7.05
CA ASP A 79 -6.73 8.15 -7.73
C ASP A 79 -7.98 8.36 -6.85
N ALA A 80 -7.88 8.11 -5.53
CA ALA A 80 -9.03 8.13 -4.63
C ALA A 80 -8.68 8.61 -3.21
N PRO A 81 -8.22 9.86 -3.03
CA PRO A 81 -7.74 10.36 -1.73
C PRO A 81 -8.80 10.25 -0.62
N GLY A 82 -10.09 10.42 -0.92
CA GLY A 82 -11.18 10.28 0.04
C GLY A 82 -11.35 8.89 0.64
N ARG A 83 -10.79 7.84 0.01
CA ARG A 83 -10.80 6.45 0.50
C ARG A 83 -9.71 6.22 1.56
N ILE A 84 -8.64 7.02 1.58
CA ILE A 84 -7.49 6.81 2.44
C ILE A 84 -7.61 7.69 3.70
N ALA A 85 -7.79 7.06 4.85
CA ALA A 85 -7.88 7.77 6.13
C ALA A 85 -6.52 8.08 6.76
N GLY A 86 -5.47 7.41 6.30
CA GLY A 86 -4.09 7.60 6.73
C GLY A 86 -3.15 6.80 5.83
N LEU A 87 -1.96 7.35 5.58
CA LEU A 87 -0.98 6.80 4.65
C LEU A 87 0.40 6.68 5.31
N ALA A 88 1.02 5.51 5.20
CA ALA A 88 2.41 5.27 5.58
C ALA A 88 3.19 4.71 4.37
N LEU A 89 4.36 5.28 4.10
CA LEU A 89 5.20 4.89 2.97
C LEU A 89 6.57 4.44 3.49
N LEU A 90 6.99 3.23 3.13
CA LEU A 90 8.19 2.60 3.64
C LEU A 90 9.16 2.31 2.48
N SER A 91 10.39 2.84 2.58
CA SER A 91 11.48 2.58 1.63
C SER A 91 11.11 2.85 0.17
N VAL A 92 10.63 4.06 -0.12
CA VAL A 92 10.21 4.48 -1.46
C VAL A 92 10.82 5.82 -1.84
N ASN A 93 11.11 6.01 -3.13
CA ASN A 93 11.33 7.31 -3.73
C ASN A 93 10.09 7.66 -4.57
N PRO A 94 9.32 8.70 -4.23
CA PRO A 94 8.13 9.09 -4.99
C PRO A 94 8.47 9.83 -6.29
N LEU A 95 9.74 10.19 -6.50
CA LEU A 95 10.20 10.94 -7.67
C LEU A 95 10.61 9.99 -8.78
N ALA A 96 10.53 10.50 -10.01
CA ALA A 96 11.12 9.84 -11.17
C ALA A 96 12.60 9.54 -10.91
N ASP A 97 13.08 8.46 -11.53
CA ASP A 97 14.49 8.15 -11.52
C ASP A 97 15.28 9.34 -12.04
N ARG A 98 16.37 9.64 -11.35
CA ARG A 98 17.27 10.69 -11.78
C ARG A 98 17.88 10.27 -13.12
N PRO A 99 18.17 11.20 -14.05
CA PRO A 99 18.69 10.86 -15.38
C PRO A 99 19.89 9.91 -15.35
N GLU A 100 20.75 10.02 -14.33
CA GLU A 100 21.90 9.14 -14.12
C GLU A 100 21.55 7.65 -13.88
N ASN A 101 20.33 7.35 -13.42
CA ASN A 101 19.86 5.99 -13.16
C ASN A 101 19.12 5.37 -14.36
N THR A 102 18.75 6.17 -15.37
CA THR A 102 18.00 5.72 -16.55
C THR A 102 18.88 5.24 -17.70
N ALA A 103 20.19 5.47 -17.65
CA ALA A 103 21.12 4.96 -18.65
C ALA A 103 21.53 3.50 -18.30
N PRO A 104 21.54 2.57 -19.28
CA PRO A 104 22.09 1.24 -19.04
C PRO A 104 23.57 1.35 -18.66
N PRO A 105 24.10 0.46 -17.79
CA PRO A 105 25.53 0.44 -17.51
C PRO A 105 26.31 0.22 -18.81
N ALA A 106 27.40 0.97 -18.97
CA ALA A 106 28.32 0.88 -20.10
C ALA A 106 29.01 -0.50 -20.17
#